data_AF-W1XNU5-F1
#
_entry.id   AF-W1XNU5-F1
#
_cell.length_a   1.000
_cell.length_b   1.000
_cell.length_c   1.000
_cell.angle_alpha   90.00
_cell.angle_beta   90.00
_cell.angle_gamma   90.00
#
_symmetry.space_group_name_H-M   'P 1'
#
loop_
_entity.id
_entity.type
_entity.pdbx_description
1 polymer ?
#
loop_
_entity_poly.entity_id
_entity_poly.type
_entity_poly.pdbx_seq_one_letter_code
_entity_poly.pdbx_strand_id
1 'polypeptide(L)'
;ALPIFRLLSTGEQVTIALMAMAFNERGQESISLTGDQAGITSSDTFNKGRILGVDPNRVFEALDEGKIVVVAGFQGITEYGDMVTLGRG
;
A
#
# COMPACT_ATOMS: atom_id res chain seq x y z
N ALA A 1 -3.48 5.63 19.04
CA ALA A 1 -3.60 6.04 17.62
C ALA A 1 -3.21 4.89 16.68
N LEU A 2 -2.02 4.32 16.82
CA LEU A 2 -1.52 3.19 16.01
C LEU A 2 -2.44 1.95 15.91
N PRO A 3 -3.12 1.48 16.97
CA PRO A 3 -3.97 0.29 16.89
C PRO A 3 -5.20 0.46 16.00
N ILE A 4 -5.80 1.67 16.00
CA ILE A 4 -6.97 1.99 15.17
C ILE A 4 -6.57 2.06 13.70
N PHE A 5 -5.40 2.62 13.41
CA PHE A 5 -4.86 2.63 12.05
C PHE A 5 -4.73 1.20 11.51
N ARG A 6 -4.13 0.28 12.28
CA ARG A 6 -3.98 -1.12 11.89
C ARG A 6 -5.32 -1.80 11.61
N LEU A 7 -6.36 -1.45 12.36
CA LEU A 7 -7.71 -1.97 12.15
C LEU A 7 -8.39 -1.36 10.91
N LEU A 8 -8.13 -0.09 10.60
CA LEU A 8 -8.66 0.53 9.37
C LEU A 8 -7.94 -0.03 8.14
N SER A 9 -6.61 -0.12 8.20
CA SER A 9 -5.74 -0.59 7.11
C SER A 9 -6.02 -2.01 6.64
N THR A 10 -6.64 -2.85 7.47
CA THR A 10 -7.01 -4.22 7.08
C THR A 10 -8.07 -4.22 5.99
N GLY A 11 -8.95 -3.21 5.94
CA GLY A 11 -9.95 -3.07 4.89
C GLY A 11 -9.30 -2.94 3.52
N GLU A 12 -8.29 -2.06 3.40
CA GLU A 12 -7.53 -1.90 2.17
C GLU A 12 -6.69 -3.15 1.87
N GLN A 13 -6.06 -3.78 2.88
CA GLN A 13 -5.30 -5.03 2.68
C GLN A 13 -6.17 -6.17 2.14
N VAL A 14 -7.38 -6.35 2.68
CA VAL A 14 -8.34 -7.33 2.16
C VAL A 14 -8.74 -6.97 0.73
N THR A 15 -8.99 -5.69 0.45
CA THR A 15 -9.41 -5.23 -0.87
C THR A 15 -8.34 -5.50 -1.93
N ILE A 16 -7.08 -5.16 -1.67
CA ILE A 16 -6.00 -5.38 -2.65
C ILE A 16 -5.71 -6.86 -2.87
N ALA A 17 -5.82 -7.68 -1.82
CA ALA A 17 -5.63 -9.12 -1.93
C ALA A 17 -6.74 -9.75 -2.80
N LEU A 18 -8.00 -9.40 -2.55
CA LEU A 18 -9.13 -9.86 -3.34
C LEU A 18 -9.03 -9.42 -4.81
N MET A 19 -8.59 -8.18 -5.05
CA MET A 19 -8.40 -7.68 -6.42
C MET A 19 -7.30 -8.45 -7.16
N ALA A 20 -6.16 -8.69 -6.51
CA ALA A 20 -5.09 -9.49 -7.09
C ALA A 20 -5.55 -10.94 -7.37
N MET A 21 -6.30 -11.56 -6.45
CA MET A 21 -6.89 -12.88 -6.69
C MET A 21 -7.80 -12.87 -7.93
N ALA A 22 -8.63 -11.84 -8.11
CA ALA A 22 -9.54 -11.73 -9.25
C ALA A 22 -8.83 -11.57 -10.62
N PHE A 23 -7.65 -10.93 -10.65
CA PHE A 23 -6.79 -10.88 -11.83
C PHE A 23 -6.14 -12.24 -12.11
N ASN A 24 -5.60 -12.88 -11.06
CA ASN A 24 -4.97 -14.20 -11.18
C ASN A 24 -5.97 -15.26 -11.68
N GLU A 25 -7.23 -15.24 -11.20
CA GLU A 25 -8.31 -16.11 -11.70
C GLU A 25 -8.62 -15.91 -13.20
N ARG A 26 -8.30 -14.74 -13.76
CA ARG A 26 -8.47 -14.41 -15.18
C ARG A 26 -7.21 -14.69 -16.02
N GLY A 27 -6.22 -15.35 -15.43
CA GLY A 27 -4.95 -15.68 -16.11
C GLY A 27 -3.99 -14.51 -16.25
N GLN A 28 -4.21 -13.42 -15.50
CA GLN A 28 -3.29 -12.29 -15.44
C GLN A 28 -2.52 -12.35 -14.12
N GLU A 29 -1.20 -12.56 -14.19
CA GLU A 29 -0.37 -12.55 -12.99
C GLU A 29 -0.45 -11.20 -12.28
N SER A 30 -0.72 -11.24 -10.98
CA SER A 30 -0.81 -10.01 -10.18
C SER A 30 -0.30 -10.19 -8.76
N ILE A 31 0.17 -9.08 -8.20
CA ILE A 31 0.65 -8.96 -6.82
C ILE A 31 -0.04 -7.79 -6.13
N SER A 32 -0.32 -7.94 -4.84
CA SER A 32 -0.84 -6.88 -3.98
C SER A 32 0.26 -6.37 -3.04
N LEU A 33 0.41 -5.05 -2.90
CA LEU A 33 1.41 -4.42 -2.06
C LEU A 33 0.76 -3.42 -1.10
N THR A 34 1.20 -3.41 0.15
CA THR A 34 0.84 -2.35 1.11
C THR A 34 1.60 -1.05 0.83
N GLY A 35 1.20 0.07 1.44
CA GLY A 35 1.84 1.38 1.19
C GLY A 35 3.35 1.40 1.51
N ASP A 36 3.78 0.70 2.56
CA ASP A 36 5.19 0.50 2.90
C ASP A 36 5.93 -0.32 1.84
N GLN A 37 5.32 -1.40 1.35
CA GLN A 37 5.91 -2.26 0.31
C GLN A 37 5.99 -1.57 -1.06
N ALA A 38 5.13 -0.59 -1.30
CA ALA A 38 5.18 0.29 -2.47
C ALA A 38 6.14 1.49 -2.28
N GLY A 39 6.81 1.57 -1.13
CA GLY A 39 7.83 2.59 -0.84
C GLY A 39 7.28 3.97 -0.50
N ILE A 40 6.03 4.09 -0.05
CA ILE A 40 5.41 5.39 0.24
C ILE A 40 5.85 5.88 1.62
N THR A 41 6.72 6.90 1.66
CA THR A 41 7.12 7.56 2.91
C THR A 41 6.17 8.71 3.24
N SER A 42 5.74 8.81 4.51
CA SER A 42 4.81 9.82 5.00
C SER A 42 5.34 10.55 6.25
N SER A 43 4.85 11.77 6.47
CA SER A 43 5.04 12.48 7.75
C SER A 43 4.37 11.75 8.92
N ASP A 44 4.85 12.01 10.15
CA ASP A 44 4.36 11.41 11.40
C ASP A 44 2.93 11.81 11.80
N THR A 45 2.37 12.83 11.14
CA THR A 45 1.10 13.43 11.52
C THR A 45 -0.08 12.49 11.31
N PHE A 46 -0.49 11.81 12.39
CA PHE A 46 -1.67 10.94 12.43
C PHE A 46 -2.90 11.58 11.76
N ASN A 47 -3.57 10.81 10.88
CA ASN A 47 -4.76 11.21 10.09
C ASN A 47 -4.58 12.34 9.07
N LYS A 48 -3.36 12.88 8.90
CA LYS A 48 -3.02 13.88 7.88
C LYS A 48 -1.58 13.65 7.38
N GLY A 49 -1.22 12.39 7.16
CA GLY A 49 0.08 12.06 6.60
C GLY A 49 0.23 12.72 5.24
N ARG A 50 1.33 13.45 5.03
CA ARG A 50 1.71 13.94 3.70
C ARG A 50 2.77 13.00 3.14
N ILE A 51 2.62 12.64 1.86
CA ILE A 51 3.66 11.90 1.15
C ILE A 51 4.92 12.76 1.09
N LEU A 52 6.00 12.25 1.67
CA LEU A 52 7.33 12.87 1.65
C LEU A 52 8.16 12.38 0.47
N GLY A 53 7.93 11.14 0.04
CA GLY A 53 8.62 10.51 -1.07
C GLY A 53 8.02 9.16 -1.40
N VAL A 54 8.40 8.63 -2.56
CA VAL A 54 8.03 7.29 -3.01
C VAL A 54 9.27 6.63 -3.59
N ASP A 55 9.64 5.46 -3.06
CA ASP A 55 10.70 4.60 -3.59
C ASP A 55 10.11 3.28 -4.13
N PRO A 56 9.58 3.28 -5.37
CA PRO A 56 8.71 2.21 -5.86
C PRO A 56 9.50 1.05 -6.50
N ASN A 57 10.71 0.74 -6.04
CA ASN A 57 11.56 -0.30 -6.65
C ASN A 57 10.82 -1.64 -6.82
N ARG A 58 10.14 -2.10 -5.76
CA ARG A 58 9.38 -3.35 -5.78
C ARG A 58 8.17 -3.31 -6.72
N VAL A 59 7.59 -2.13 -6.94
CA VAL A 59 6.51 -1.95 -7.94
C VAL A 59 7.09 -2.13 -9.33
N PHE A 60 8.21 -1.46 -9.63
CA PHE A 60 8.86 -1.57 -10.94
C PHE A 60 9.37 -2.97 -11.23
N GLU A 61 9.99 -3.66 -10.26
CA GLU A 61 10.41 -5.06 -10.40
C GLU A 61 9.23 -5.97 -10.82
N ALA A 62 8.08 -5.83 -10.17
CA ALA A 62 6.90 -6.62 -10.51
C ALA A 62 6.31 -6.24 -11.89
N LEU A 63 6.34 -4.96 -12.26
CA LEU A 63 5.90 -4.51 -13.58
C LEU A 63 6.83 -5.02 -14.69
N ASP A 64 8.14 -5.06 -14.45
CA ASP A 64 9.14 -5.60 -15.40
C ASP A 64 8.96 -7.11 -15.61
N GLU A 65 8.45 -7.82 -14.61
CA GLU A 65 8.01 -9.22 -14.72
C GLU A 65 6.65 -9.39 -15.44
N GLY A 66 6.02 -8.29 -15.88
CA GLY A 66 4.74 -8.30 -16.58
C GLY A 66 3.51 -8.46 -15.69
N LYS A 67 3.65 -8.26 -14.37
CA LYS A 67 2.56 -8.43 -13.40
C LYS A 67 1.71 -7.18 -13.27
N ILE A 68 0.44 -7.37 -12.94
CA ILE A 68 -0.43 -6.28 -12.46
C ILE A 68 -0.13 -6.03 -10.98
N VAL A 69 0.18 -4.79 -10.62
CA VAL A 69 0.48 -4.40 -9.23
C VAL A 69 -0.71 -3.65 -8.63
N VAL A 70 -1.26 -4.18 -7.54
CA VAL A 70 -2.37 -3.57 -6.80
C VAL A 70 -1.85 -3.01 -5.47
N VAL A 71 -1.82 -1.68 -5.33
CA VAL A 71 -1.28 -1.02 -4.13
C VAL A 71 -2.39 -0.58 -3.18
N ALA A 72 -2.22 -0.81 -1.88
CA ALA A 72 -3.15 -0.32 -0.86
C ALA A 72 -3.18 1.21 -0.87
N GLY A 73 -4.38 1.77 -1.06
CA GLY A 73 -4.58 3.21 -0.98
C GLY A 73 -4.46 3.75 0.45
N PHE A 74 -4.31 5.07 0.58
CA PHE A 74 -4.35 5.81 1.84
C PHE A 74 -3.34 5.39 2.92
N GLN A 75 -2.29 4.65 2.56
CA GLN A 75 -1.26 4.16 3.49
C GLN A 75 0.11 4.73 3.15
N GLY A 76 0.92 4.95 4.18
CA GLY A 76 2.35 5.25 4.07
C GLY A 76 3.10 4.79 5.32
N ILE A 77 4.42 4.88 5.29
CA ILE A 77 5.31 4.58 6.41
C ILE A 77 6.03 5.83 6.89
N THR A 78 6.12 6.04 8.19
CA THR A 78 6.92 7.14 8.76
C THR A 78 8.41 6.80 8.75
N GLU A 79 9.26 7.79 9.01
CA GLU A 79 10.69 7.58 9.22
C GLU A 79 11.01 6.59 10.37
N TYR A 80 10.08 6.41 11.31
CA TYR A 80 10.19 5.47 12.43
C TYR A 80 9.75 4.04 12.08
N GLY A 81 9.29 3.80 10.85
CA GLY A 81 8.77 2.51 10.42
C GLY A 81 7.31 2.26 10.80
N ASP A 82 6.59 3.28 11.29
CA ASP A 82 5.19 3.15 11.65
C ASP A 82 4.29 3.36 10.43
N MET A 83 3.33 2.46 10.25
CA MET A 83 2.32 2.62 9.21
C MET A 83 1.28 3.68 9.62
N VAL A 84 0.97 4.60 8.71
CA VAL A 84 0.08 5.75 8.95
C VAL A 84 -0.91 5.95 7.79
N THR A 85 -2.05 6.60 8.07
CA THR A 85 -3.01 7.00 7.05
C THR A 85 -2.65 8.37 6.48
N LEU A 86 -2.81 8.51 5.17
CA LEU A 86 -2.66 9.80 4.49
C LEU A 86 -3.90 10.72 4.65
N GLY A 87 -4.91 10.27 5.41
CA GLY A 87 -6.19 10.96 5.61
C GLY A 87 -7.33 10.32 4.81
N ARG A 88 -8.52 10.92 4.88
CA ARG A 88 -9.62 10.59 3.97
C ARG A 88 -9.46 11.49 2.74
N GLY A 89 -9.48 10.89 1.55
CA GLY A 89 -9.41 11.61 0.26
C GLY A 89 -10.38 12.77 0.18
#